data_AF-A0A2S2P857-F1
#
_entry.id   AF-A0A2S2P857-F1
#
_cell.length_a   1.000
_cell.length_b   1.000
_cell.length_c   1.000
_cell.angle_alpha   90.00
_cell.angle_beta   90.00
_cell.angle_gamma   90.00
#
_symmetry.space_group_name_H-M   'P 1'
#
loop_
_entity.id
_entity.type
_entity.pdbx_description
1 polymer ?
#
loop_
_entity_poly.entity_id
_entity_poly.type
_entity_poly.pdbx_seq_one_letter_code
_entity_poly.pdbx_strand_id
1 'polypeptide(L)'
;MMKKKNIFHLLKEMAANRDVIEKETVEQSASSKWLEYRRHLVTASNFGRIICLRADTGCESVVKSMLYSPNVDCKAMEYGREHEQEAKLQLETALGVSISECGLFIDTG
;
A
#
# COMPACT_ATOMS: atom_id res chain seq x y z
N MET A 1 4.18 23.37 -6.19
CA MET A 1 2.82 23.12 -5.64
C MET A 1 1.96 22.51 -6.75
N MET A 2 1.69 21.20 -6.73
CA MET A 2 0.77 20.58 -7.68
C MET A 2 -0.64 21.15 -7.46
N LYS A 3 -1.27 21.68 -8.51
CA LYS A 3 -2.63 22.25 -8.44
C LYS A 3 -3.64 21.13 -8.21
N LYS A 4 -4.64 21.31 -7.31
CA LYS A 4 -5.69 20.30 -7.00
C LYS A 4 -6.36 19.63 -8.21
N LYS A 5 -6.52 20.32 -9.35
CA LYS A 5 -7.09 19.73 -10.58
C LYS A 5 -6.20 18.62 -11.18
N ASN A 6 -4.91 18.60 -10.86
CA ASN A 6 -3.93 17.66 -11.37
C ASN A 6 -4.00 16.30 -10.65
N ILE A 7 -4.18 16.28 -9.32
CA ILE A 7 -4.23 15.01 -8.55
C ILE A 7 -5.45 14.15 -8.90
N PHE A 8 -6.63 14.74 -9.08
CA PHE A 8 -7.83 13.98 -9.46
C PHE A 8 -7.71 13.36 -10.86
N HIS A 9 -7.02 14.05 -11.78
CA HIS A 9 -6.75 13.50 -13.10
C HIS A 9 -5.79 12.30 -13.02
N LEU A 10 -4.70 12.46 -12.26
CA LEU A 10 -3.77 11.37 -11.98
C LEU A 10 -4.46 10.15 -11.37
N LEU A 11 -5.31 10.34 -10.35
CA LEU A 11 -6.03 9.24 -9.71
C LEU A 11 -6.97 8.52 -10.69
N LYS A 12 -7.64 9.25 -11.58
CA LYS A 12 -8.48 8.65 -12.63
C LYS A 12 -7.66 7.87 -13.65
N GLU A 13 -6.50 8.38 -14.04
CA GLU A 13 -5.58 7.70 -14.95
C GLU A 13 -5.04 6.42 -14.31
N MET A 14 -4.64 6.49 -13.03
CA MET A 14 -4.19 5.32 -12.28
C MET A 14 -5.29 4.26 -12.16
N ALA A 15 -6.53 4.65 -11.88
CA ALA A 15 -7.66 3.73 -11.84
C ALA A 15 -7.94 3.09 -13.21
N ALA A 16 -7.84 3.86 -14.30
CA ALA A 16 -7.99 3.35 -15.66
C ALA A 16 -6.89 2.36 -16.06
N ASN A 17 -5.67 2.53 -15.53
CA ASN A 17 -4.51 1.71 -15.83
C ASN A 17 -4.18 0.67 -14.73
N ARG A 18 -5.11 0.39 -13.82
CA ARG A 18 -4.86 -0.41 -12.61
C ARG A 18 -4.28 -1.80 -12.88
N ASP A 19 -4.72 -2.48 -13.94
CA ASP A 19 -4.27 -3.84 -14.26
C ASP A 19 -2.81 -3.85 -14.75
N VAL A 20 -2.38 -2.75 -15.39
CA VAL A 20 -0.98 -2.55 -15.78
C VAL A 20 -0.16 -2.22 -14.54
N ILE A 21 -0.67 -1.33 -13.69
CA ILE A 21 0.01 -0.91 -12.46
C ILE A 21 0.24 -2.12 -11.54
N GLU A 22 -0.75 -3.00 -11.38
CA GLU A 22 -0.62 -4.22 -10.57
C GLU A 22 0.56 -5.07 -11.06
N LYS A 23 0.60 -5.39 -12.36
CA LYS A 23 1.67 -6.21 -12.97
C LYS A 23 3.05 -5.56 -12.88
N GLU A 24 3.15 -4.25 -13.08
CA GLU A 24 4.41 -3.52 -13.00
C GLU A 24 4.95 -3.40 -11.57
N THR A 25 4.13 -3.71 -10.57
CA THR A 25 4.43 -3.45 -9.17
C THR A 25 4.38 -4.71 -8.29
N VAL A 26 4.43 -5.90 -8.91
CA VAL A 26 4.48 -7.21 -8.24
C VAL A 26 5.67 -7.32 -7.28
N GLU A 27 6.79 -6.66 -7.56
CA GLU A 27 7.97 -6.64 -6.68
C GLU A 27 7.80 -5.74 -5.43
N GLN A 28 6.64 -5.09 -5.29
CA GLN A 28 6.23 -4.29 -4.14
C GLN A 28 7.33 -3.34 -3.63
N SER A 29 7.85 -3.56 -2.41
CA SER A 29 8.85 -2.69 -1.78
C SER A 29 10.19 -2.63 -2.51
N ALA A 30 10.49 -3.60 -3.38
CA ALA A 30 11.67 -3.56 -4.24
C ALA A 30 11.45 -2.70 -5.51
N SER A 31 10.19 -2.35 -5.84
CA SER A 31 9.84 -1.53 -7.00
C SER A 31 9.73 -0.04 -6.66
N SER A 32 10.52 0.78 -7.34
CA SER A 32 10.41 2.24 -7.25
C SER A 32 9.06 2.75 -7.74
N LYS A 33 8.48 2.13 -8.77
CA LYS A 33 7.14 2.45 -9.28
C LYS A 33 6.07 2.21 -8.22
N TRP A 34 6.15 1.09 -7.51
CA TRP A 34 5.20 0.79 -6.42
C TRP A 34 5.27 1.85 -5.31
N LEU A 35 6.48 2.28 -4.93
CA LEU A 35 6.68 3.37 -3.96
C LEU A 35 6.12 4.71 -4.47
N GLU A 36 6.28 5.00 -5.76
CA GLU A 36 5.76 6.23 -6.39
C GLU A 36 4.23 6.24 -6.41
N TYR A 37 3.59 5.18 -6.91
CA TYR A 37 2.12 5.10 -6.96
C TYR A 37 1.51 5.17 -5.56
N ARG A 38 2.07 4.45 -4.57
CA ARG A 38 1.56 4.46 -3.20
C ARG A 38 1.57 5.83 -2.52
N ARG A 39 2.50 6.73 -2.87
CA ARG A 39 2.54 8.09 -2.29
C ARG A 39 1.31 8.93 -2.63
N HIS A 40 0.61 8.57 -3.70
CA HIS A 40 -0.60 9.28 -4.16
C HIS A 40 -1.89 8.70 -3.58
N LEU A 41 -1.82 7.53 -2.92
CA LEU A 41 -2.99 6.75 -2.52
C LEU A 41 -3.11 6.62 -1.00
N VAL A 42 -4.34 6.49 -0.53
CA VAL A 42 -4.62 6.00 0.82
C VAL A 42 -4.52 4.47 0.82
N THR A 43 -3.53 3.93 1.53
CA THR A 43 -3.29 2.48 1.60
C THR A 43 -4.17 1.82 2.65
N ALA A 44 -4.46 0.53 2.49
CA ALA A 44 -5.23 -0.26 3.47
C ALA A 44 -4.67 -0.16 4.90
N SER A 45 -3.33 -0.19 5.04
CA SER A 45 -2.64 -0.04 6.34
C SER A 45 -2.87 1.31 7.03
N ASN A 46 -3.26 2.36 6.30
CA ASN A 46 -3.60 3.67 6.84
C ASN A 46 -5.11 3.93 6.89
N PHE A 47 -5.91 3.20 6.12
CA PHE A 47 -7.34 3.44 5.97
C PHE A 47 -8.07 3.45 7.33
N GLY A 48 -7.87 2.42 8.15
CA GLY A 48 -8.47 2.32 9.48
C GLY A 48 -8.12 3.50 10.38
N ARG A 49 -6.86 3.96 10.33
CA ARG A 49 -6.40 5.13 11.09
C ARG A 49 -7.11 6.41 10.68
N ILE A 50 -7.46 6.54 9.39
CA ILE A 50 -8.12 7.72 8.82
C ILE A 50 -9.61 7.71 9.15
N ILE A 51 -10.32 6.60 8.91
CA ILE A 51 -11.78 6.55 9.10
C ILE A 51 -12.19 6.57 10.57
N CYS A 52 -11.31 6.13 11.48
CA CYS A 52 -11.58 6.10 12.92
C CYS A 52 -11.15 7.38 13.64
N LEU A 53 -10.70 8.43 12.94
CA LEU A 53 -10.44 9.73 13.56
C LEU A 53 -11.72 10.27 14.19
N ARG A 54 -11.63 10.70 15.45
CA ARG A 54 -12.72 11.40 16.11
C ARG A 54 -12.88 12.79 15.52
N ALA A 55 -14.11 13.29 15.47
CA ALA A 55 -14.41 14.61 14.92
C ALA A 55 -13.71 15.77 15.67
N ASP A 56 -13.39 15.58 16.95
CA ASP A 56 -12.68 16.53 17.80
C ASP A 56 -11.15 16.39 17.74
N THR A 57 -10.63 15.33 17.12
CA THR A 57 -9.19 15.10 16.97
C THR A 57 -8.73 15.72 15.66
N GLY A 58 -7.84 16.70 15.75
CA GLY A 58 -7.21 17.31 14.59
C GLY A 58 -6.47 16.29 13.72
N CYS A 59 -6.69 16.36 12.39
CA CYS A 59 -6.10 15.42 11.43
C CYS A 59 -4.62 15.70 11.16
N GLU A 60 -4.05 16.80 11.66
CA GLU A 60 -2.69 17.25 11.38
C GLU A 60 -1.65 16.21 11.82
N SER A 61 -1.88 15.57 12.97
CA SER A 61 -1.00 14.52 13.51
C SER A 61 -0.95 13.30 12.58
N VAL A 62 -2.12 12.88 12.07
CA VAL A 62 -2.25 11.74 11.17
C VAL A 62 -1.62 12.06 9.81
N VAL A 63 -1.93 13.22 9.23
CA VAL A 63 -1.33 13.68 7.97
C VAL A 63 0.20 13.79 8.10
N LYS A 64 0.71 14.39 9.19
CA LYS A 64 2.14 14.49 9.45
C LYS A 64 2.81 13.11 9.53
N SER A 65 2.16 12.15 10.20
CA SER A 65 2.68 10.79 10.28
C SER A 65 2.73 10.11 8.91
N MET A 66 1.77 10.35 8.03
CA MET A 66 1.75 9.75 6.68
C MET A 66 2.80 10.36 5.75
N LEU A 67 3.02 11.67 5.83
CA LEU A 67 3.98 12.37 4.97
C LEU A 67 5.44 12.20 5.41
N TYR A 68 5.67 12.06 6.72
CA TYR A 68 7.00 12.06 7.32
C TYR A 68 7.23 10.84 8.22
N SER A 69 6.69 9.68 7.83
CA SER A 69 6.84 8.44 8.60
C SER A 69 8.33 8.15 8.86
N PRO A 70 8.75 7.93 10.12
CA PRO A 70 10.09 7.46 10.40
C PRO A 70 10.27 6.05 9.85
N ASN A 71 11.51 5.70 9.47
CA ASN A 71 11.86 4.31 9.18
C ASN A 71 11.83 3.53 10.48
N VAL A 72 10.72 2.83 10.73
CA VAL A 72 10.56 1.93 11.88
C VAL A 72 10.94 0.54 11.43
N ASP A 73 11.91 -0.06 12.11
CA ASP A 73 12.26 -1.46 11.97
C ASP A 73 12.43 -2.07 13.36
N CYS A 74 11.84 -3.25 13.55
CA CYS A 74 11.91 -3.97 14.82
C CYS A 74 12.04 -5.46 14.55
N LYS A 75 12.56 -6.21 15.54
CA LYS A 75 12.80 -7.66 15.41
C LYS A 75 11.55 -8.45 14.99
N ALA A 76 10.36 -8.01 15.43
CA ALA A 76 9.11 -8.65 15.03
C ALA A 76 8.79 -8.43 13.54
N MET A 77 9.10 -7.26 12.98
CA MET A 77 8.94 -6.97 11.55
C MET A 77 9.97 -7.72 10.72
N GLU A 78 11.21 -7.79 11.19
CA GLU A 78 12.28 -8.59 10.56
C GLU A 78 11.88 -10.07 10.48
N TYR A 79 11.47 -10.65 11.62
CA TYR A 79 10.97 -12.02 11.68
C TYR A 79 9.82 -12.26 10.69
N GLY A 80 8.86 -11.32 10.61
CA GLY A 80 7.76 -11.39 9.66
C GLY A 80 8.22 -11.46 8.20
N ARG A 81 9.17 -10.60 7.80
CA ARG A 81 9.72 -10.58 6.44
C ARG A 81 10.47 -11.86 6.09
N GLU A 82 11.24 -12.42 7.04
CA GLU A 82 12.02 -13.63 6.83
C GLU A 82 11.14 -14.88 6.64
N HIS A 83 10.03 -14.96 7.37
CA HIS A 83 9.18 -16.17 7.41
C HIS A 83 7.93 -16.08 6.52
N GLU A 84 7.68 -14.96 5.85
CA GLU A 84 6.50 -14.76 4.99
C GLU A 84 6.44 -15.80 3.86
N GLN A 85 7.57 -16.08 3.22
CA GLN A 85 7.66 -17.08 2.14
C GLN A 85 7.40 -18.50 2.64
N GLU A 86 7.90 -18.85 3.82
CA GLU A 86 7.64 -20.16 4.45
C GLU A 86 6.16 -20.33 4.80
N ALA A 87 5.54 -19.29 5.38
CA ALA A 87 4.13 -19.28 5.72
C ALA A 87 3.25 -19.42 4.47
N LYS A 88 3.61 -18.75 3.37
CA LYS A 88 2.93 -18.87 2.08
C LYS A 88 2.97 -20.30 1.55
N LEU A 89 4.14 -20.94 1.52
CA LEU A 89 4.29 -22.32 1.04
C LEU A 89 3.49 -23.33 1.89
N GLN A 90 3.47 -23.13 3.21
CA GLN A 90 2.66 -23.95 4.11
C GLN A 90 1.17 -23.79 3.82
N LEU A 91 0.71 -22.57 3.54
CA LEU A 91 -0.67 -22.29 3.18
C LEU A 91 -1.06 -22.89 1.83
N GLU A 92 -0.21 -22.77 0.81
CA GLU A 92 -0.39 -23.43 -0.50
C GLU A 92 -0.57 -24.94 -0.34
N THR A 93 0.30 -25.57 0.45
CA THR A 93 0.25 -27.01 0.72
C THR A 93 -1.01 -27.41 1.47
N ALA A 94 -1.40 -26.65 2.49
CA ALA A 94 -2.57 -26.94 3.31
C ALA A 94 -3.89 -26.81 2.52
N LEU A 95 -3.95 -25.85 1.59
CA LEU A 95 -5.14 -25.59 0.78
C LEU A 95 -5.15 -26.34 -0.57
N GLY A 96 -4.00 -26.88 -1.00
CA GLY A 96 -3.85 -27.49 -2.31
C GLY A 96 -4.01 -26.50 -3.47
N VAL A 97 -3.64 -25.24 -3.26
CA VAL A 97 -3.74 -24.16 -4.26
C VAL A 97 -2.38 -23.51 -4.48
N SER A 98 -2.21 -22.87 -5.64
CA SER A 98 -1.05 -22.00 -5.88
C SER A 98 -1.41 -20.54 -5.58
N ILE A 99 -0.53 -19.85 -4.87
CA ILE A 99 -0.63 -18.45 -4.48
C ILE A 99 0.43 -17.66 -5.25
N SER A 100 -0.02 -16.78 -6.14
CA SER A 100 0.86 -15.87 -6.87
C SER A 100 1.18 -14.62 -6.05
N GLU A 101 2.35 -14.04 -6.30
CA GLU A 101 2.63 -12.67 -5.88
C GLU A 101 1.68 -11.68 -6.56
N CYS A 102 1.47 -10.52 -5.95
CA CYS A 102 0.63 -9.47 -6.50
C CYS A 102 1.22 -8.08 -6.23
N GLY A 103 0.90 -7.15 -7.11
CA GLY A 103 1.29 -5.75 -6.98
C GLY A 103 0.24 -4.90 -6.30
N LEU A 104 0.23 -3.62 -6.67
CA LEU A 104 -0.68 -2.63 -6.11
C LEU A 104 -2.07 -2.70 -6.76
N PHE A 105 -3.06 -3.11 -5.98
CA PHE A 105 -4.47 -3.00 -6.39
C PHE A 105 -5.01 -1.59 -6.16
N ILE A 106 -5.71 -1.06 -7.16
CA ILE A 106 -6.34 0.26 -7.12
C ILE A 106 -7.84 0.10 -7.34
N ASP A 107 -8.62 0.65 -6.41
CA ASP A 107 -10.08 0.66 -6.50
C ASP A 107 -10.57 1.56 -7.65
N THR A 108 -11.71 1.19 -8.25
CA THR A 108 -12.27 1.92 -9.39
C THR A 108 -13.00 3.20 -9.02
N GLY A 109 -13.47 3.35 -7.77
CA GLY A 109 -14.27 4.51 -7.34
C GLY A 109 -15.65 4.61 -7.97
#